data_AF-A0A392MVF5-F1
#
_entry.id   AF-A0A392MVF5-F1
#
_cell.length_a   1.000
_cell.length_b   1.000
_cell.length_c   1.000
_cell.angle_alpha   90.00
_cell.angle_beta   90.00
_cell.angle_gamma   90.00
#
_symmetry.space_group_name_H-M   'P 1'
#
loop_
_entity.id
_entity.type
_entity.pdbx_description
1 polymer ?
#
loop_
_entity_poly.entity_id
_entity_poly.type
_entity_poly.pdbx_seq_one_letter_code
_entity_poly.pdbx_strand_id
1 'polypeptide(L)'
;QTFGTAEEDAYRRDLTINSLFYNINTDAVEDFTKRGISDLKSGKIVTPLPPKTTFIDDPLRVLRAIRFGARFDFTLDEDLKVAAACDDVKNALAAKISRERIGTEIDLMISGNQPVKAITYICELTLFWTVFTLPAEYEPVISDGCDSKSYSNSL
;
A
#
# COMPACT_ATOMS: atom_id res chain seq x y z
N GLN A 1 -22.86 -0.30 -21.62
CA GLN A 1 -22.11 -0.02 -20.37
C GLN A 1 -23.11 -0.18 -19.25
N THR A 2 -23.12 -1.33 -18.57
CA THR A 2 -24.00 -1.55 -17.42
C THR A 2 -23.36 -0.80 -16.26
N PHE A 3 -23.97 0.30 -15.84
CA PHE A 3 -23.51 1.04 -14.67
C PHE A 3 -23.87 0.21 -13.43
N GLY A 4 -22.86 -0.11 -12.61
CA GLY A 4 -23.08 -0.79 -11.35
C GLY A 4 -23.75 0.14 -10.32
N THR A 5 -24.39 -0.45 -9.32
CA THR A 5 -24.99 0.30 -8.22
C THR A 5 -23.92 0.96 -7.34
N ALA A 6 -24.31 1.94 -6.50
CA ALA A 6 -23.39 2.55 -5.54
C ALA A 6 -22.79 1.51 -4.57
N GLU A 7 -23.58 0.49 -4.22
CA GLU A 7 -23.13 -0.64 -3.42
C GLU A 7 -22.06 -1.47 -4.15
N GLU A 8 -22.29 -1.83 -5.42
CA GLU A 8 -21.31 -2.55 -6.23
C GLU A 8 -20.01 -1.74 -6.41
N ASP A 9 -20.12 -0.41 -6.54
CA ASP A 9 -18.94 0.46 -6.58
C ASP A 9 -18.18 0.47 -5.25
N ALA A 10 -18.89 0.54 -4.12
CA ALA A 10 -18.31 0.51 -2.78
C ALA A 10 -17.43 -0.73 -2.55
N TYR A 11 -17.88 -1.90 -3.02
CA TYR A 11 -17.14 -3.16 -2.90
C TYR A 11 -15.97 -3.30 -3.87
N ARG A 12 -15.93 -2.52 -4.95
CA ARG A 12 -14.79 -2.49 -5.89
C ARG A 12 -13.68 -1.55 -5.46
N ARG A 13 -13.84 -0.75 -4.41
CA ARG A 13 -12.80 0.18 -3.92
C ARG A 13 -11.73 -0.52 -3.10
N ASP A 14 -10.65 0.22 -2.83
CA ASP A 14 -9.47 -0.29 -2.14
C ASP A 14 -9.73 -0.51 -0.65
N LEU A 15 -10.31 0.47 0.05
CA LEU A 15 -10.47 0.48 1.51
C LEU A 15 -11.89 0.84 1.92
N THR A 16 -12.39 0.26 3.02
CA THR A 16 -13.73 0.56 3.56
C THR A 16 -13.92 2.04 3.88
N ILE A 17 -12.89 2.70 4.42
CA ILE A 17 -12.90 4.14 4.71
C ILE A 17 -13.01 5.02 3.44
N ASN A 18 -12.56 4.50 2.28
CA ASN A 18 -12.69 5.17 0.98
C ASN A 18 -13.97 4.75 0.24
N SER A 19 -14.75 3.82 0.81
CA SER A 19 -16.03 3.33 0.29
C SER A 19 -17.24 4.02 0.89
N LEU A 20 -17.04 5.11 1.64
CA LEU A 20 -18.12 5.96 2.14
C LEU A 20 -18.62 6.89 1.03
N PHE A 21 -19.94 7.06 0.95
CA PHE A 21 -20.60 7.94 -0.01
C PHE A 21 -21.32 9.06 0.74
N TYR A 22 -21.42 10.23 0.12
CA TYR A 22 -22.23 11.32 0.63
C TYR A 22 -23.41 11.54 -0.30
N ASN A 23 -24.63 11.40 0.22
CA ASN A 23 -25.85 11.60 -0.52
C ASN A 23 -26.33 13.04 -0.35
N ILE A 24 -26.20 13.83 -1.43
CA ILE A 24 -26.58 15.25 -1.46
C ILE A 24 -28.10 15.49 -1.39
N ASN A 25 -28.93 14.46 -1.58
CA ASN A 25 -30.39 14.61 -1.49
C ASN A 25 -30.90 14.41 -0.06
N THR A 26 -30.16 13.64 0.75
CA THR A 26 -30.51 13.33 2.14
C THR A 26 -29.56 13.97 3.15
N ASP A 27 -28.53 14.69 2.67
CA ASP A 27 -27.44 15.28 3.44
C ASP A 27 -26.76 14.27 4.40
N ALA A 28 -26.70 13.00 4.01
CA ALA A 28 -26.25 11.90 4.85
C ALA A 28 -25.08 11.12 4.25
N VAL A 29 -24.25 10.55 5.12
CA VAL A 29 -23.20 9.59 4.74
C VAL A 29 -23.81 8.21 4.63
N GLU A 30 -23.60 7.56 3.49
CA GLU A 30 -24.00 6.19 3.20
C GLU A 30 -22.79 5.25 3.28
N ASP A 31 -22.88 4.22 4.13
CA ASP A 31 -21.87 3.18 4.29
C ASP A 31 -22.41 1.84 3.80
N PHE A 32 -22.26 1.58 2.50
CA PHE A 32 -22.68 0.33 1.87
C PHE A 32 -21.88 -0.89 2.35
N THR A 33 -20.65 -0.69 2.83
CA THR A 33 -19.82 -1.77 3.40
C THR A 33 -20.24 -2.16 4.81
N LYS A 34 -21.05 -1.31 5.47
CA LYS A 34 -21.49 -1.41 6.88
C LYS A 34 -20.33 -1.40 7.90
N ARG A 35 -19.10 -1.15 7.44
CA ARG A 35 -17.88 -1.19 8.24
C ARG A 35 -17.08 0.10 8.15
N GLY A 36 -17.15 0.83 7.04
CA GLY A 36 -16.35 2.03 6.77
C GLY A 36 -16.40 3.08 7.90
N ILE A 37 -17.56 3.35 8.48
CA ILE A 37 -17.66 4.31 9.61
C ILE A 37 -16.97 3.76 10.87
N SER A 38 -17.15 2.47 11.16
CA SER A 38 -16.51 1.82 12.33
C SER A 38 -15.00 1.72 12.17
N ASP A 39 -14.52 1.35 10.98
CA ASP A 39 -13.11 1.24 10.66
C ASP A 39 -12.41 2.60 10.72
N LEU A 40 -13.08 3.65 10.22
CA LEU A 40 -12.61 5.03 10.33
C LEU A 40 -12.47 5.47 11.79
N LYS A 41 -13.48 5.21 12.62
CA LYS A 41 -13.46 5.57 14.06
C LYS A 41 -12.40 4.79 14.84
N SER A 42 -12.15 3.54 14.47
CA SER A 42 -11.16 2.68 15.12
C SER A 42 -9.75 2.83 14.56
N GLY A 43 -9.56 3.66 13.53
CA GLY A 43 -8.26 3.89 12.91
C GLY A 43 -7.69 2.63 12.25
N LYS A 44 -8.54 1.90 11.50
CA LYS A 44 -8.16 0.66 10.82
C LYS A 44 -8.19 0.81 9.30
N ILE A 45 -7.22 0.17 8.65
CA ILE A 45 -7.16 0.01 7.20
C ILE A 45 -7.66 -1.39 6.86
N VAL A 46 -8.86 -1.47 6.29
CA VAL A 46 -9.57 -2.71 5.96
C VAL A 46 -10.05 -2.65 4.50
N THR A 47 -10.06 -3.77 3.79
CA THR A 47 -10.62 -3.87 2.43
C THR A 47 -12.12 -4.21 2.47
N PRO A 48 -12.94 -3.71 1.52
CA PRO A 48 -14.38 -4.05 1.46
C PRO A 48 -14.64 -5.55 1.24
N LEU A 49 -13.86 -6.16 0.35
CA LEU A 49 -13.86 -7.59 0.03
C LEU A 49 -12.67 -8.30 0.69
N PRO A 50 -12.59 -9.65 0.69
CA PRO A 50 -11.43 -10.36 1.20
C PRO A 50 -10.11 -9.79 0.65
N PRO A 51 -9.11 -9.50 1.51
CA PRO A 51 -7.89 -8.80 1.08
C PRO A 51 -7.14 -9.50 -0.05
N LYS A 52 -7.02 -10.84 0.00
CA LYS A 52 -6.36 -11.60 -1.06
C LYS A 52 -7.02 -11.39 -2.42
N THR A 53 -8.35 -11.47 -2.50
CA THR A 53 -9.10 -11.22 -3.75
C THR A 53 -8.89 -9.79 -4.23
N THR A 54 -8.99 -8.82 -3.32
CA THR A 54 -8.80 -7.39 -3.60
C THR A 54 -7.41 -7.10 -4.20
N PHE A 55 -6.37 -7.73 -3.65
CA PHE A 55 -4.98 -7.54 -4.08
C PHE A 55 -4.64 -8.31 -5.35
N ILE A 56 -5.27 -9.45 -5.62
CA ILE A 56 -5.05 -10.16 -6.88
C ILE A 56 -5.69 -9.42 -8.06
N ASP A 57 -6.86 -8.80 -7.84
CA ASP A 57 -7.56 -7.96 -8.84
C ASP A 57 -6.73 -6.71 -9.18
N ASP A 58 -6.29 -5.98 -8.17
CA ASP A 58 -5.43 -4.80 -8.32
C ASP A 58 -4.32 -4.77 -7.24
N PRO A 59 -3.12 -5.31 -7.56
CA PRO A 59 -2.03 -5.40 -6.60
C PRO A 59 -1.51 -4.06 -6.08
N LEU A 60 -1.73 -2.95 -6.80
CA LEU A 60 -1.31 -1.63 -6.34
C LEU A 60 -2.02 -1.23 -5.03
N ARG A 61 -3.18 -1.83 -4.74
CA ARG A 61 -3.94 -1.60 -3.50
C ARG A 61 -3.17 -1.99 -2.25
N VAL A 62 -2.18 -2.88 -2.34
CA VAL A 62 -1.28 -3.20 -1.21
C VAL A 62 -0.48 -1.96 -0.82
N LEU A 63 0.17 -1.31 -1.79
CA LEU A 63 0.96 -0.10 -1.53
C LEU A 63 0.08 1.07 -1.10
N ARG A 64 -1.13 1.20 -1.67
CA ARG A 64 -2.11 2.20 -1.24
C ARG A 64 -2.57 1.99 0.20
N ALA A 65 -2.81 0.74 0.62
CA ALA A 65 -3.18 0.42 1.99
C ALA A 65 -2.07 0.82 2.97
N ILE A 66 -0.81 0.51 2.65
CA ILE A 66 0.35 0.95 3.43
C ILE A 66 0.42 2.48 3.50
N ARG A 67 0.29 3.15 2.35
CA ARG A 67 0.29 4.62 2.27
C ARG A 67 -0.78 5.23 3.15
N PHE A 68 -2.02 4.73 3.11
CA PHE A 68 -3.10 5.26 3.93
C PHE A 68 -2.90 4.96 5.43
N GLY A 69 -2.39 3.77 5.78
CA GLY A 69 -2.03 3.43 7.15
C GLY A 69 -0.92 4.32 7.72
N ALA A 70 0.07 4.68 6.91
CA ALA A 70 1.08 5.66 7.26
C ALA A 70 0.49 7.08 7.36
N ARG A 71 -0.20 7.54 6.30
CA ARG A 71 -0.73 8.90 6.17
C ARG A 71 -1.66 9.29 7.32
N PHE A 72 -2.56 8.39 7.72
CA PHE A 72 -3.55 8.66 8.77
C PHE A 72 -3.14 8.13 10.15
N ASP A 73 -1.94 7.56 10.26
CA ASP A 73 -1.47 6.84 11.45
C ASP A 73 -2.41 5.69 11.88
N PHE A 74 -3.09 5.07 10.91
CA PHE A 74 -3.99 3.94 11.14
C PHE A 74 -3.23 2.61 11.17
N THR A 75 -3.87 1.59 11.71
CA THR A 75 -3.33 0.23 11.77
C THR A 75 -3.86 -0.61 10.63
N LEU A 76 -3.00 -1.38 9.97
CA LEU A 76 -3.42 -2.34 8.95
C LEU A 76 -4.10 -3.52 9.65
N ASP A 77 -5.24 -3.95 9.12
CA ASP A 77 -5.92 -5.15 9.59
C ASP A 77 -5.07 -6.41 9.41
N GLU A 78 -5.21 -7.39 10.30
CA GLU A 78 -4.36 -8.58 10.30
C GLU A 78 -4.59 -9.46 9.06
N ASP A 79 -5.83 -9.61 8.59
CA ASP A 79 -6.11 -10.39 7.37
C ASP A 79 -5.50 -9.69 6.14
N LEU A 80 -5.47 -8.35 6.16
CA LEU A 80 -4.82 -7.54 5.14
C LEU A 80 -3.31 -7.77 5.13
N LYS A 81 -2.66 -7.75 6.30
CA LYS A 81 -1.22 -8.02 6.43
C LYS A 81 -0.87 -9.41 5.92
N VAL A 82 -1.62 -10.43 6.34
CA VAL A 82 -1.42 -11.82 5.91
C VAL A 82 -1.53 -11.95 4.40
N ALA A 83 -2.56 -11.34 3.79
CA ALA A 83 -2.73 -11.38 2.34
C ALA A 83 -1.62 -10.63 1.59
N ALA A 84 -1.20 -9.46 2.08
CA ALA A 84 -0.14 -8.67 1.46
C ALA A 84 1.23 -9.40 1.49
N ALA A 85 1.49 -10.19 2.53
CA ALA A 85 2.71 -10.99 2.67
C ALA A 85 2.71 -12.29 1.85
N CYS A 86 1.58 -12.66 1.23
CA CYS A 86 1.46 -13.89 0.43
C CYS A 86 2.23 -13.77 -0.90
N ASP A 87 2.93 -14.84 -1.30
CA ASP A 87 3.73 -14.86 -2.52
C ASP A 87 2.90 -14.64 -3.79
N ASP A 88 1.65 -15.11 -3.83
CA ASP A 88 0.74 -14.85 -4.95
C ASP A 88 0.54 -13.34 -5.17
N VAL A 89 0.39 -12.58 -4.08
CA VAL A 89 0.17 -11.13 -4.12
C VAL A 89 1.47 -10.41 -4.48
N LYS A 90 2.61 -10.83 -3.92
CA LYS A 90 3.93 -10.28 -4.29
C LYS A 90 4.24 -10.48 -5.76
N ASN A 91 3.98 -11.69 -6.28
CA ASN A 91 4.18 -12.03 -7.68
C ASN A 91 3.23 -11.23 -8.58
N ALA A 92 1.96 -11.08 -8.18
CA ALA A 92 1.01 -10.24 -8.90
C ALA A 92 1.43 -8.77 -8.91
N LEU A 93 1.95 -8.25 -7.79
CA LEU A 93 2.48 -6.88 -7.69
C LEU A 93 3.67 -6.67 -8.63
N ALA A 94 4.62 -7.61 -8.65
CA ALA A 94 5.79 -7.54 -9.54
C ALA A 94 5.41 -7.66 -11.03
N ALA A 95 4.43 -8.50 -11.36
CA ALA A 95 4.10 -8.84 -12.74
C ALA A 95 3.07 -7.89 -13.38
N LYS A 96 2.08 -7.40 -12.61
CA LYS A 96 0.95 -6.63 -13.16
C LYS A 96 1.10 -5.12 -13.03
N ILE A 97 1.95 -4.64 -12.12
CA ILE A 97 2.08 -3.21 -11.84
C ILE A 97 3.42 -2.71 -12.37
N SER A 98 3.35 -1.63 -13.17
CA SER A 98 4.56 -1.02 -13.72
C SER A 98 5.42 -0.37 -12.63
N ARG A 99 6.73 -0.28 -12.90
CA ARG A 99 7.70 0.30 -11.96
C ARG A 99 7.41 1.77 -11.66
N GLU A 100 6.88 2.51 -12.63
CA GLU A 100 6.49 3.92 -12.48
C GLU A 100 5.32 4.07 -11.48
N ARG A 101 4.35 3.16 -11.53
CA ARG A 101 3.19 3.18 -10.61
C ARG A 101 3.61 2.80 -9.19
N ILE A 102 4.52 1.82 -9.04
CA ILE A 102 5.13 1.51 -7.74
C ILE A 102 5.90 2.73 -7.22
N GLY A 103 6.75 3.34 -8.05
CA GLY A 103 7.51 4.54 -7.70
C GLY A 103 6.62 5.69 -7.25
N THR A 104 5.53 5.96 -7.96
CA THR A 104 4.55 6.99 -7.58
C THR A 104 3.99 6.77 -6.17
N GLU A 105 3.64 5.54 -5.81
CA GLU A 105 3.14 5.25 -4.46
C GLU A 105 4.23 5.38 -3.39
N ILE A 106 5.47 5.01 -3.72
CA ILE A 106 6.64 5.20 -2.84
C ILE A 106 6.93 6.67 -2.61
N ASP A 107 6.94 7.49 -3.66
CA ASP A 107 7.16 8.93 -3.55
C ASP A 107 6.12 9.59 -2.64
N LEU A 108 4.86 9.17 -2.75
CA LEU A 108 3.78 9.66 -1.88
C LEU A 108 3.92 9.19 -0.43
N MET A 109 4.45 8.00 -0.19
CA MET A 109 4.73 7.49 1.16
C MET A 109 5.91 8.23 1.81
N ILE A 110 6.99 8.45 1.06
CA ILE A 110 8.21 9.12 1.54
C ILE A 110 7.99 10.61 1.74
N SER A 111 7.24 11.26 0.86
CA SER A 111 6.87 12.68 1.00
C SER A 111 5.73 12.91 2.00
N GLY A 112 5.22 11.84 2.62
CA GLY A 112 4.15 11.88 3.62
C GLY A 112 4.62 12.33 5.00
N ASN A 113 3.69 12.32 5.95
CA ASN A 113 3.94 12.67 7.36
C ASN A 113 4.61 11.54 8.17
N GLN A 114 4.51 10.28 7.73
CA GLN A 114 5.00 9.10 8.45
C GLN A 114 5.83 8.16 7.54
N PRO A 115 6.93 8.65 6.93
CA PRO A 115 7.72 7.85 5.98
C PRO A 115 8.37 6.63 6.64
N VAL A 116 8.81 6.76 7.90
CA VAL A 116 9.39 5.64 8.67
C VAL A 116 8.36 4.53 8.84
N LYS A 117 7.12 4.86 9.22
CA LYS A 117 6.04 3.88 9.38
C LYS A 117 5.72 3.16 8.05
N ALA A 118 5.71 3.90 6.95
CA ALA A 118 5.48 3.32 5.62
C ALA A 118 6.57 2.30 5.25
N ILE A 119 7.85 2.64 5.43
CA ILE A 119 8.97 1.72 5.18
C ILE A 119 8.93 0.52 6.14
N THR A 120 8.60 0.73 7.42
CA THR A 120 8.42 -0.37 8.39
C THR A 120 7.39 -1.37 7.89
N TYR A 121 6.22 -0.91 7.42
CA TYR A 121 5.21 -1.81 6.86
C TYR A 121 5.69 -2.55 5.61
N ILE A 122 6.44 -1.90 4.71
CA ILE A 122 7.01 -2.59 3.54
C ILE A 122 7.93 -3.74 3.98
N CYS A 123 8.74 -3.53 5.02
CA CYS A 123 9.64 -4.55 5.56
C CYS A 123 8.87 -5.66 6.28
N GLU A 124 7.94 -5.32 7.18
CA GLU A 124 7.12 -6.28 7.94
C GLU A 124 6.29 -7.18 7.01
N LEU A 125 5.76 -6.62 5.92
CA LEU A 125 5.00 -7.35 4.92
C LEU A 125 5.88 -8.11 3.92
N THR A 126 7.21 -8.10 4.11
CA THR A 126 8.19 -8.77 3.24
C THR A 126 8.10 -8.33 1.78
N LEU A 127 7.71 -7.07 1.54
CA LEU A 127 7.53 -6.48 0.21
C LEU A 127 8.80 -5.79 -0.31
N PHE A 128 9.84 -5.65 0.53
CA PHE A 128 11.04 -4.89 0.19
C PHE A 128 11.65 -5.28 -1.15
N TRP A 129 11.91 -6.58 -1.36
CA TRP A 129 12.54 -7.07 -2.60
C TRP A 129 11.63 -6.99 -3.82
N THR A 130 10.32 -6.99 -3.63
CA THR A 130 9.32 -6.77 -4.69
C THR A 130 9.26 -5.29 -5.09
N VAL A 131 9.35 -4.39 -4.11
CA VAL A 131 9.27 -2.95 -4.33
C VAL A 131 10.59 -2.40 -4.86
N PHE A 132 11.74 -2.83 -4.35
CA PHE A 132 13.06 -2.29 -4.70
C PHE A 132 13.90 -3.27 -5.54
N THR A 133 13.25 -4.01 -6.45
CA THR A 133 13.94 -4.91 -7.37
C THR A 133 14.94 -4.16 -8.24
N LEU A 134 16.17 -4.65 -8.31
CA LEU A 134 17.21 -4.12 -9.17
C LEU A 134 16.99 -4.59 -10.62
N PRO A 135 17.29 -3.74 -11.63
CA PRO A 135 17.41 -4.18 -13.01
C PRO A 135 18.47 -5.29 -13.13
N ALA A 136 18.27 -6.22 -14.07
CA ALA A 136 19.22 -7.32 -14.30
C ALA A 136 20.62 -6.84 -14.73
N GLU A 137 20.73 -5.64 -15.29
CA GLU A 137 21.95 -5.02 -15.80
C GLU A 137 22.25 -3.72 -15.04
N TYR A 138 22.48 -3.83 -13.74
CA TYR A 138 22.92 -2.68 -12.93
C TYR A 138 24.33 -2.91 -12.41
N GLU A 139 25.32 -2.36 -13.11
CA GLU A 139 26.64 -2.12 -12.54
C GLU A 139 26.61 -0.74 -11.86
N PRO A 140 26.68 -0.65 -10.52
CA PRO A 140 26.81 0.63 -9.86
C PRO A 140 28.11 1.28 -10.33
N VAL A 141 28.01 2.47 -10.92
CA VAL A 141 29.19 3.29 -11.21
C VAL A 141 29.80 3.68 -9.86
N ILE A 142 30.81 2.94 -9.43
CA ILE A 142 31.63 3.35 -8.30
C ILE A 142 32.44 4.55 -8.80
N SER A 143 32.07 5.75 -8.35
CA SER A 143 32.91 6.92 -8.58
C SER A 143 34.21 6.72 -7.79
N ASP A 144 35.36 6.81 -8.47
CA ASP A 144 36.73 6.72 -7.92
C ASP A 144 37.10 7.87 -6.93
N GLY A 145 36.13 8.39 -6.17
CA GLY A 145 36.31 9.55 -5.28
C GLY A 145 35.93 9.31 -3.82
N CYS A 146 35.51 8.10 -3.44
CA CYS A 146 35.35 7.78 -2.02
C CYS A 146 36.68 7.23 -1.49
N ASP A 147 37.61 8.15 -1.20
CA ASP A 147 38.79 7.83 -0.40
C ASP A 147 38.31 7.18 0.90
N SER A 148 38.51 5.87 0.98
CA SER A 148 38.50 5.13 2.22
C SER A 148 39.62 5.71 3.09
N LYS A 149 39.29 6.75 3.86
CA LYS A 149 40.07 7.07 5.06
C LYS A 149 40.03 5.82 5.92
N SER A 150 41.17 5.15 5.90
CA SER A 150 41.50 3.95 6.61
C SER A 150 41.19 4.21 8.07
N TYR A 151 40.17 3.53 8.60
CA TYR A 151 40.09 3.31 10.03
C TYR A 151 41.19 2.30 10.37
N SER A 152 42.41 2.80 10.58
CA SER A 152 43.44 2.05 11.28
C SER A 152 42.99 1.94 12.74
N ASN A 153 42.34 0.84 13.08
CA ASN A 153 42.23 0.40 14.47
C ASN A 153 43.63 0.00 14.93
N SER A 154 44.29 0.90 15.65
CA SER A 154 45.42 0.57 16.51
C SER A 154 44.89 -0.16 17.75
N LEU A 155 45.15 -1.47 17.82
CA LEU A 155 45.34 -2.24 19.05
C LEU A 155 46.74 -2.84 19.00
#